data_AF-A0A2A3MNN0-F1
#
_entry.id   AF-A0A2A3MNN0-F1
#
_cell.length_a   1.000
_cell.length_b   1.000
_cell.length_c   1.000
_cell.angle_alpha   90.00
_cell.angle_beta   90.00
_cell.angle_gamma   90.00
#
_symmetry.space_group_name_H-M   'P 1'
#
loop_
_entity.id
_entity.type
_entity.pdbx_description
1 polymer ?
#
loop_
_entity_poly.entity_id
_entity_poly.type
_entity_poly.pdbx_seq_one_letter_code
_entity_poly.pdbx_strand_id
1 'polypeptide(L)'
;GEITGVSPDVLKVHVNTGENVVINLTNDTKVRAVTLANIEDIKPGSYVGSAAIPQDEGTLKALEVHVFPPELAGSGDGHRPFDLVKGSSMTNGSVGDLVVSNGRMLTVNYKGGQQKILVPEDVPIVNLMPGDRSL
;
A
#
# COMPACT_ATOMS: atom_id res chain seq x y z
N GLY A 1 3.12 13.03 9.39
CA GLY A 1 2.82 14.47 9.48
C GLY A 1 1.34 14.64 9.58
N GLU A 2 0.86 15.87 9.66
CA GLU A 2 -0.56 16.21 9.76
C GLU A 2 -0.96 17.08 8.56
N ILE A 3 -2.08 16.77 7.93
CA ILE A 3 -2.71 17.67 6.95
C ILE A 3 -3.44 18.75 7.73
N THR A 4 -2.96 19.99 7.63
CA THR A 4 -3.49 21.14 8.39
C THR A 4 -4.47 22.00 7.57
N GLY A 5 -4.61 21.71 6.28
CA GLY A 5 -5.61 22.35 5.43
C GLY A 5 -5.58 21.84 4.00
N VAL A 6 -6.75 21.81 3.37
CA VAL A 6 -6.96 21.37 1.99
C VAL A 6 -7.77 22.43 1.25
N SER A 7 -7.35 22.75 0.03
CA SER A 7 -8.12 23.52 -0.96
C SER A 7 -7.89 22.92 -2.36
N PRO A 8 -8.61 23.37 -3.41
CA PRO A 8 -8.50 22.78 -4.75
C PRO A 8 -7.08 22.71 -5.32
N ASP A 9 -6.27 23.72 -5.00
CA ASP A 9 -4.93 23.93 -5.57
C ASP A 9 -3.81 23.84 -4.54
N VAL A 10 -4.12 23.65 -3.25
CA VAL A 10 -3.11 23.67 -2.18
C VAL A 10 -3.43 22.64 -1.09
N LEU A 11 -2.40 21.86 -0.72
CA LEU A 11 -2.36 21.04 0.47
C LEU A 11 -1.35 21.63 1.47
N LYS A 12 -1.77 21.87 2.71
CA LYS A 12 -0.89 22.30 3.80
C LYS A 12 -0.59 21.13 4.71
N VAL A 13 0.70 20.90 4.99
CA VAL A 13 1.15 19.77 5.78
C VAL A 13 2.12 20.25 6.86
N HIS A 14 1.85 19.88 8.11
CA HIS A 14 2.85 19.89 9.17
C HIS A 14 3.64 18.57 9.10
N VAL A 15 4.88 18.62 8.60
CA VAL A 15 5.69 17.41 8.43
C VAL A 15 6.29 16.94 9.74
N ASN A 16 6.66 15.66 9.84
CA ASN A 16 7.19 15.07 11.09
C ASN A 16 8.50 15.70 11.58
N THR A 17 9.23 16.37 10.69
CA THR A 17 10.45 17.14 11.03
C THR A 17 10.15 18.49 11.70
N GLY A 18 8.87 18.86 11.84
CA GLY A 18 8.40 20.08 12.52
C GLY A 18 8.14 21.28 11.61
N GLU A 19 8.45 21.16 10.31
CA GLU A 19 8.21 22.23 9.34
C GLU A 19 6.76 22.26 8.85
N ASN A 20 6.29 23.44 8.46
CA ASN A 20 5.04 23.59 7.71
C ASN A 20 5.35 23.73 6.23
N VAL A 21 4.80 22.82 5.42
CA VAL A 21 5.01 22.77 3.97
C VAL A 21 3.71 23.08 3.25
N VAL A 22 3.81 23.89 2.20
CA VAL A 22 2.74 24.18 1.25
C VAL A 22 3.02 23.41 -0.02
N ILE A 23 2.09 22.53 -0.41
CA ILE A 23 2.18 21.69 -1.60
C ILE A 23 1.14 22.21 -2.60
N ASN A 24 1.61 22.65 -3.77
CA ASN A 24 0.71 23.07 -4.85
C ASN A 24 0.16 21.83 -5.58
N LEU A 25 -1.15 21.80 -5.76
CA LEU A 25 -1.87 20.77 -6.51
C LEU A 25 -2.18 21.34 -7.90
N THR A 26 -2.03 20.51 -8.94
CA THR A 26 -2.43 20.87 -10.31
C THR A 26 -3.67 20.07 -10.70
N ASN A 27 -4.31 20.37 -11.83
CA ASN A 27 -5.41 19.55 -12.35
C ASN A 27 -4.99 18.09 -12.64
N ASP A 28 -3.70 17.82 -12.79
CA ASP A 28 -3.16 16.48 -13.01
C ASP A 28 -3.02 15.66 -11.73
N THR A 29 -2.99 16.31 -10.56
CA THR A 29 -2.95 15.62 -9.27
C THR A 29 -4.12 14.66 -9.13
N LYS A 30 -3.83 13.37 -8.92
CA LYS A 30 -4.85 12.34 -8.75
C LYS A 30 -5.16 12.15 -7.27
N VAL A 31 -6.43 12.27 -6.93
CA VAL A 31 -6.97 11.88 -5.61
C VAL A 31 -7.53 10.46 -5.75
N ARG A 32 -7.23 9.62 -4.77
CA ARG A 32 -7.71 8.23 -4.71
C ARG A 32 -8.46 8.04 -3.39
N ALA A 33 -9.61 7.39 -3.47
CA ALA A 33 -10.35 6.94 -2.31
C ALA A 33 -9.85 5.56 -1.87
N VAL A 34 -9.99 5.27 -0.59
CA VAL A 34 -9.64 4.00 0.04
C VAL A 34 -10.92 3.36 0.55
N THR A 35 -11.20 2.12 0.17
CA THR A 35 -12.36 1.35 0.64
C THR A 35 -11.91 -0.01 1.17
N LEU A 36 -12.64 -0.59 2.13
CA LEU A 36 -12.32 -1.91 2.65
C LEU A 36 -12.43 -2.98 1.55
N ALA A 37 -11.54 -3.95 1.60
CA ALA A 37 -11.49 -5.11 0.70
C ALA A 37 -11.38 -6.40 1.51
N ASN A 38 -11.70 -7.53 0.89
CA ASN A 38 -11.53 -8.85 1.50
C ASN A 38 -10.32 -9.55 0.89
N ILE A 39 -9.68 -10.45 1.66
CA ILE A 39 -8.61 -11.30 1.13
C ILE A 39 -9.10 -12.17 -0.04
N GLU A 40 -10.38 -12.55 -0.03
CA GLU A 40 -11.00 -13.38 -1.07
C GLU A 40 -11.06 -12.67 -2.43
N ASP A 41 -10.97 -11.33 -2.43
CA ASP A 41 -10.92 -10.51 -3.64
C ASP A 41 -9.51 -10.50 -4.26
N ILE A 42 -8.48 -10.89 -3.50
CA ILE A 42 -7.11 -11.02 -3.98
C ILE A 42 -6.95 -12.38 -4.63
N LYS A 43 -6.60 -12.38 -5.92
CA LYS A 43 -6.45 -13.60 -6.73
C LYS A 43 -5.04 -13.65 -7.32
N PRO A 44 -4.57 -14.82 -7.77
CA PRO A 44 -3.40 -14.89 -8.65
C PRO A 44 -3.52 -13.88 -9.80
N GLY A 45 -2.50 -13.07 -9.99
CA GLY A 45 -2.46 -11.97 -10.95
C GLY A 45 -2.92 -10.61 -10.42
N SER A 46 -3.58 -10.52 -9.27
CA SER A 46 -3.89 -9.23 -8.62
C SER A 46 -2.60 -8.48 -8.33
N TYR A 47 -2.58 -7.16 -8.56
CA TYR A 47 -1.45 -6.31 -8.18
C TYR A 47 -1.69 -5.74 -6.79
N VAL A 48 -0.75 -5.97 -5.87
CA VAL A 48 -0.87 -5.54 -4.48
C VAL A 48 0.36 -4.77 -4.05
N GLY A 49 0.18 -3.92 -3.05
CA GLY A 49 1.26 -3.33 -2.26
C GLY A 49 1.04 -3.68 -0.79
N SER A 50 2.06 -4.17 -0.10
CA SER A 50 1.95 -4.47 1.33
C SER A 50 3.10 -3.86 2.11
N ALA A 51 2.76 -3.04 3.10
CA ALA A 51 3.71 -2.64 4.12
C ALA A 51 3.86 -3.78 5.12
N ALA A 52 5.08 -4.18 5.42
CA ALA A 52 5.32 -5.36 6.25
C ALA A 52 6.65 -5.28 7.02
N ILE A 53 6.71 -6.02 8.12
CA ILE A 53 7.92 -6.18 8.94
C ILE A 53 8.50 -7.59 8.79
N PRO A 54 9.84 -7.76 8.87
CA PRO A 54 10.45 -9.08 8.85
C PRO A 54 10.00 -9.94 10.03
N GLN A 55 10.02 -11.25 9.82
CA GLN A 55 9.87 -12.29 10.84
C GLN A 55 11.14 -13.15 10.89
N ASP A 56 11.32 -13.89 11.98
CA ASP A 56 12.52 -14.69 12.22
C ASP A 56 12.75 -15.79 11.15
N GLU A 57 11.68 -16.23 10.47
CA GLU A 57 11.72 -17.29 9.45
C GLU A 57 11.97 -16.78 8.02
N GLY A 58 12.30 -15.49 7.85
CA GLY A 58 12.54 -14.89 6.53
C GLY A 58 11.26 -14.58 5.74
N THR A 59 10.10 -14.74 6.37
CA THR A 59 8.80 -14.22 5.88
C THR A 59 8.58 -12.79 6.35
N LEU A 60 7.64 -12.10 5.71
CA LEU A 60 7.17 -10.79 6.15
C LEU A 60 5.79 -10.93 6.81
N LYS A 61 5.53 -10.17 7.88
CA LYS A 61 4.19 -10.00 8.45
C LYS A 61 3.63 -8.66 7.99
N ALA A 62 2.52 -8.69 7.28
CA ALA A 62 1.83 -7.50 6.80
C ALA A 62 1.34 -6.63 7.98
N LEU A 63 1.35 -5.33 7.75
CA LEU A 63 0.71 -4.30 8.57
C LEU A 63 -0.50 -3.72 7.84
N GLU A 64 -0.44 -3.66 6.51
CA GLU A 64 -1.53 -3.27 5.61
C GLU A 64 -1.34 -3.93 4.24
N VAL A 65 -2.44 -4.06 3.49
CA VAL A 65 -2.42 -4.51 2.09
C VAL A 65 -3.32 -3.60 1.25
N HIS A 66 -2.76 -3.07 0.16
CA HIS A 66 -3.47 -2.31 -0.86
C HIS A 66 -3.67 -3.19 -2.09
N VAL A 67 -4.90 -3.27 -2.57
CA VAL A 67 -5.24 -3.88 -3.86
C VAL A 67 -5.34 -2.77 -4.89
N PHE A 68 -4.47 -2.83 -5.90
CA PHE A 68 -4.44 -1.84 -6.97
C PHE A 68 -5.44 -2.21 -8.06
N PRO A 69 -6.15 -1.23 -8.63
CA PRO A 69 -6.96 -1.46 -9.82
C PRO A 69 -6.02 -1.76 -11.01
N PRO A 70 -6.48 -2.53 -12.02
CA PRO A 70 -5.61 -3.03 -13.10
C PRO A 70 -4.80 -1.95 -13.81
N GLU A 71 -5.36 -0.75 -13.99
CA GLU A 71 -4.68 0.38 -14.64
C GLU A 71 -3.49 0.94 -13.84
N LEU A 72 -3.36 0.57 -12.56
CA LEU A 72 -2.23 0.93 -11.71
C LEU A 72 -1.26 -0.24 -11.47
N ALA A 73 -1.44 -1.38 -12.13
CA ALA A 73 -0.48 -2.47 -12.04
C ALA A 73 0.93 -2.01 -12.46
N GLY A 74 1.94 -2.40 -11.67
CA GLY A 74 3.32 -1.92 -11.81
C GLY A 74 3.65 -0.65 -11.01
N SER A 75 2.67 -0.03 -10.35
CA SER A 75 2.90 1.15 -9.52
C SER A 75 3.84 0.85 -8.35
N GLY A 76 5.01 1.49 -8.35
CA GLY A 76 5.97 1.35 -7.26
C GLY A 76 6.58 -0.04 -7.12
N ASP A 77 6.59 -0.83 -8.21
CA ASP A 77 7.08 -2.20 -8.26
C ASP A 77 8.41 -2.41 -7.53
N GLY A 78 8.48 -3.51 -6.78
CA GLY A 78 9.69 -3.91 -6.08
C GLY A 78 9.51 -4.04 -4.57
N HIS A 79 10.63 -4.23 -3.90
CA HIS A 79 10.72 -4.31 -2.44
C HIS A 79 11.73 -3.28 -1.94
N ARG A 80 11.31 -2.43 -0.99
CA ARG A 80 12.11 -1.29 -0.51
C ARG A 80 11.76 -0.92 0.93
N PRO A 81 12.65 -0.23 1.65
CA PRO A 81 12.31 0.37 2.95
C PRO A 81 11.05 1.25 2.85
N PHE A 82 10.24 1.22 3.90
CA PHE A 82 9.02 2.01 3.99
C PHE A 82 8.84 2.57 5.39
N ASP A 83 8.41 3.83 5.47
CA ASP A 83 8.30 4.59 6.71
C ASP A 83 6.88 4.48 7.27
N LEU A 84 6.48 3.26 7.68
CA LEU A 84 5.24 3.01 8.43
C LEU A 84 5.55 2.73 9.89
N VAL A 85 6.49 1.82 10.14
CA VAL A 85 7.09 1.58 11.46
C VAL A 85 8.59 1.32 11.31
N LYS A 86 9.34 1.35 12.41
CA LYS A 86 10.77 1.08 12.39
C LYS A 86 11.07 -0.28 11.75
N GLY A 87 11.85 -0.28 10.67
CA GLY A 87 12.26 -1.50 9.96
C GLY A 87 11.19 -2.09 9.05
N SER A 88 10.08 -1.39 8.78
CA SER A 88 9.12 -1.84 7.78
C SER A 88 9.63 -1.66 6.35
N SER A 89 9.04 -2.45 5.46
CA SER A 89 9.28 -2.44 4.03
C SER A 89 7.94 -2.32 3.29
N MET A 90 7.98 -1.91 2.03
CA MET A 90 6.85 -1.95 1.11
C MET A 90 7.21 -2.89 -0.03
N THR A 91 6.36 -3.90 -0.25
CA THR A 91 6.48 -4.81 -1.38
C THR A 91 5.31 -4.60 -2.32
N ASN A 92 5.59 -4.17 -3.56
CA ASN A 92 4.59 -4.01 -4.61
C ASN A 92 4.87 -4.98 -5.74
N GLY A 93 3.85 -5.75 -6.14
CA GLY A 93 3.99 -6.76 -7.16
C GLY A 93 2.71 -7.52 -7.47
N SER A 94 2.79 -8.44 -8.41
CA SER A 94 1.70 -9.34 -8.77
C SER A 94 1.67 -10.54 -7.83
N VAL A 95 0.48 -10.89 -7.35
CA VAL A 95 0.26 -12.11 -6.56
C VAL A 95 0.47 -13.32 -7.45
N GLY A 96 1.40 -14.20 -7.06
CA GLY A 96 1.58 -15.51 -7.68
C GLY A 96 0.66 -16.52 -7.03
N ASP A 97 1.18 -17.24 -6.04
CA ASP A 97 0.40 -18.16 -5.23
C ASP A 97 -0.23 -17.45 -4.03
N LEU A 98 -1.52 -17.73 -3.80
CA LEU A 98 -2.23 -17.41 -2.57
C LEU A 98 -2.60 -18.72 -1.87
N VAL A 99 -2.07 -18.91 -0.67
CA VAL A 99 -2.43 -20.03 0.20
C VAL A 99 -3.20 -19.48 1.39
N VAL A 100 -4.46 -19.86 1.53
CA VAL A 100 -5.37 -19.34 2.57
C VAL A 100 -5.39 -20.25 3.81
N SER A 101 -4.70 -21.40 3.81
CA SER A 101 -4.64 -22.31 4.96
C SER A 101 -3.55 -21.90 5.97
N ASN A 102 -3.90 -21.86 7.27
CA ASN A 102 -3.02 -21.51 8.40
C ASN A 102 -2.42 -20.09 8.35
N GLY A 103 -3.22 -19.11 7.91
CA GLY A 103 -2.81 -17.73 7.72
C GLY A 103 -2.81 -17.38 6.23
N ARG A 104 -3.18 -16.14 5.90
CA ARG A 104 -3.34 -15.69 4.51
C ARG A 104 -1.94 -15.41 3.95
N MET A 105 -1.29 -16.43 3.39
CA MET A 105 0.09 -16.34 2.89
C MET A 105 0.09 -15.94 1.41
N LEU A 106 0.58 -14.73 1.13
CA LEU A 106 0.75 -14.19 -0.22
C LEU A 106 2.17 -14.38 -0.71
N THR A 107 2.34 -14.94 -1.90
CA THR A 107 3.59 -14.80 -2.67
C THR A 107 3.46 -13.61 -3.62
N VAL A 108 4.23 -12.56 -3.38
CA VAL A 108 4.22 -11.33 -4.19
C VAL A 108 5.46 -11.31 -5.07
N ASN A 109 5.25 -11.33 -6.38
CA ASN A 109 6.30 -11.33 -7.40
C ASN A 109 6.47 -9.92 -7.97
N TYR A 110 7.71 -9.47 -8.09
CA TYR A 110 8.07 -8.17 -8.64
C TYR A 110 9.36 -8.25 -9.45
N LYS A 111 9.74 -7.16 -10.11
CA LYS A 111 10.96 -7.14 -10.89
C LYS A 111 12.18 -7.31 -9.97
N GLY A 112 12.85 -8.43 -10.11
CA GLY A 112 14.08 -8.75 -9.36
C GLY A 112 13.87 -9.63 -8.13
N GLY A 113 12.66 -10.13 -7.86
CA GLY A 113 12.47 -11.12 -6.79
C GLY A 113 11.03 -11.40 -6.43
N GLN A 114 10.89 -12.08 -5.29
CA GLN A 114 9.60 -12.39 -4.69
C GLN A 114 9.70 -12.26 -3.16
N GLN A 115 8.57 -11.99 -2.50
CA GLN A 115 8.44 -12.06 -1.05
C GLN A 115 7.25 -12.94 -0.66
N LYS A 116 7.38 -13.62 0.48
CA LYS A 116 6.27 -14.30 1.15
C LYS A 116 5.77 -13.43 2.29
N ILE A 117 4.50 -13.03 2.22
CA ILE A 117 3.88 -12.06 3.13
C ILE A 117 2.67 -12.69 3.82
N LEU A 118 2.77 -12.87 5.13
CA LEU A 118 1.70 -13.36 5.98
C LEU A 118 0.78 -12.19 6.27
N VAL A 119 -0.51 -12.36 5.99
CA VAL A 119 -1.55 -11.36 6.27
C VAL A 119 -2.44 -11.89 7.40
N PRO A 120 -2.12 -11.58 8.67
CA PRO A 120 -2.99 -11.85 9.82
C PRO A 120 -4.42 -11.32 9.61
N GLU A 121 -5.43 -11.93 10.24
CA GLU A 121 -6.85 -11.56 10.04
C GLU A 121 -7.18 -10.11 10.43
N ASP A 122 -6.46 -9.54 11.39
CA ASP A 122 -6.62 -8.17 11.88
C ASP A 122 -5.97 -7.12 10.97
N VAL A 123 -5.21 -7.54 9.94
CA VAL A 123 -4.58 -6.62 9.00
C VAL A 123 -5.62 -6.04 8.03
N PRO A 124 -5.70 -4.70 7.91
CA PRO A 124 -6.58 -4.07 6.94
C PRO A 124 -6.14 -4.36 5.51
N ILE A 125 -7.13 -4.69 4.69
CA ILE A 125 -6.99 -4.82 3.24
C ILE A 125 -7.90 -3.77 2.61
N VAL A 126 -7.37 -2.99 1.68
CA VAL A 126 -8.13 -1.89 1.07
C VAL A 126 -7.95 -1.85 -0.45
N ASN A 127 -8.99 -1.39 -1.14
CA ASN A 127 -8.95 -1.06 -2.55
C ASN A 127 -8.58 0.41 -2.75
N LEU A 128 -7.83 0.69 -3.82
CA LEU A 128 -7.58 2.04 -4.30
C LEU A 128 -8.53 2.37 -5.44
N MET A 129 -9.40 3.36 -5.26
CA MET A 129 -10.39 3.77 -6.25
C MET A 129 -10.15 5.22 -6.69
N PRO A 130 -10.56 5.65 -7.89
CA PRO A 130 -10.63 7.07 -8.23
C PRO A 130 -11.39 7.84 -7.13
N GLY A 131 -10.80 8.92 -6.62
CA GLY A 131 -11.44 9.82 -5.65
C GLY A 131 -11.86 11.12 -6.31
N ASP A 132 -12.84 11.80 -5.70
CA ASP A 132 -13.27 13.13 -6.10
C ASP A 132 -12.39 14.19 -5.40
N ARG A 133 -12.02 15.25 -6.13
CA ARG A 133 -11.25 16.39 -5.61
C ARG A 133 -12.10 17.40 -4.85
N SER A 134 -13.42 17.27 -4.90
CA SER A 134 -14.37 18.16 -4.22
C SER A 134 -14.72 17.75 -2.78
N LEU A 135 -14.18 16.62 -2.30
CA LEU A 135 -14.36 16.11 -0.93
C LEU A 135 -13.81 17.04 0.14
#